data_AF-A0A2N5IWL9-F1
#
_entry.id   AF-A0A2N5IWL9-F1
#
_cell.length_a   1.000
_cell.length_b   1.000
_cell.length_c   1.000
_cell.angle_alpha   90.00
_cell.angle_beta   90.00
_cell.angle_gamma   90.00
#
_symmetry.space_group_name_H-M   'P 1'
#
loop_
_entity.id
_entity.type
_entity.pdbx_description
1 polymer ?
#
loop_
_entity_poly.entity_id
_entity_poly.type
_entity_poly.pdbx_seq_one_letter_code
_entity_poly.pdbx_strand_id
1 'polypeptide(L)'
;MAANGYAALVNGRAADASKIKTTDVKDAKTVDALAKTLKAGTPRYMGCVADDKAGLEAATAKLDGQADWYQAHGKSLTKAVAAVESSKLDKTVDAANALYKSSDGKVADGKTRDELAKAIKARDADAIGRASAAVNASVKAKSDADAQAQADAQTQQAAGQASAGGQAAGGQAYANTGYSGGGYTGGGYSYSNGGYSGGYSYSGGGATAPSTPNNGGGNSGSGGGYTTWGDAEIENGGIGCTTSKDKPECSGGIEWWD
;
A
#
# COMPACT_ATOMS: atom_id res chain seq x y z
N MET A 1 -35.24 -3.23 -10.83
CA MET A 1 -34.06 -3.15 -9.92
C MET A 1 -32.69 -3.15 -10.62
N ALA A 2 -32.58 -3.43 -11.93
CA ALA A 2 -31.27 -3.45 -12.63
C ALA A 2 -30.58 -2.06 -12.73
N ALA A 3 -31.35 -0.98 -12.93
CA ALA A 3 -30.82 0.38 -12.97
C ALA A 3 -30.16 0.81 -11.66
N ASN A 4 -30.80 0.54 -10.51
CA ASN A 4 -30.24 0.84 -9.18
C ASN A 4 -28.95 0.07 -8.93
N GLY A 5 -28.88 -1.21 -9.31
CA GLY A 5 -27.67 -2.01 -9.21
C GLY A 5 -26.52 -1.48 -10.07
N TYR A 6 -26.82 -1.03 -11.29
CA TYR A 6 -25.83 -0.38 -12.15
C TYR A 6 -25.33 0.94 -11.54
N ALA A 7 -26.23 1.80 -11.04
CA ALA A 7 -25.87 3.05 -10.40
C ALA A 7 -25.00 2.84 -9.16
N ALA A 8 -25.32 1.84 -8.32
CA ALA A 8 -24.50 1.47 -7.16
C ALA A 8 -23.09 1.01 -7.58
N LEU A 9 -22.97 0.26 -8.67
CA LEU A 9 -21.68 -0.16 -9.20
C LEU A 9 -20.85 1.02 -9.72
N VAL A 10 -21.49 1.92 -10.48
CA VAL A 10 -20.86 3.15 -11.02
C VAL A 10 -20.34 4.04 -9.90
N ASN A 11 -21.18 4.32 -8.90
CA ASN A 11 -20.85 5.23 -7.79
C ASN A 11 -19.99 4.59 -6.70
N GLY A 12 -19.88 3.26 -6.67
CA GLY A 12 -19.05 2.53 -5.73
C GLY A 12 -17.76 2.04 -6.38
N ARG A 13 -17.65 0.72 -6.53
CA ARG A 13 -16.41 0.06 -6.97
C ARG A 13 -15.85 0.58 -8.29
N ALA A 14 -16.70 0.93 -9.26
CA ALA A 14 -16.21 1.46 -10.53
C ALA A 14 -15.65 2.89 -10.40
N ALA A 15 -16.20 3.72 -9.50
CA ALA A 15 -15.62 5.02 -9.16
C ALA A 15 -14.28 4.88 -8.45
N ASP A 16 -14.10 3.87 -7.60
CA ASP A 16 -12.80 3.62 -6.98
C ASP A 16 -11.78 3.08 -7.97
N ALA A 17 -12.18 2.16 -8.84
CA ALA A 17 -11.32 1.62 -9.88
C ALA A 17 -10.95 2.65 -10.95
N SER A 18 -11.81 3.65 -11.22
CA SER A 18 -11.51 4.73 -12.19
C SER A 18 -10.43 5.71 -11.71
N LYS A 19 -10.14 5.75 -10.39
CA LYS A 19 -9.03 6.51 -9.81
C LYS A 19 -7.66 5.84 -10.07
N ILE A 20 -7.64 4.55 -10.44
CA ILE A 20 -6.43 3.80 -10.72
C ILE A 20 -5.85 4.26 -12.06
N LYS A 21 -4.58 4.66 -12.07
CA LYS A 21 -3.92 5.17 -13.27
C LYS A 21 -3.33 4.03 -14.08
N THR A 22 -3.08 4.28 -15.37
CA THR A 22 -2.37 3.33 -16.26
C THR A 22 -0.98 2.97 -15.74
N THR A 23 -0.36 3.86 -14.96
CA THR A 23 0.93 3.62 -14.28
C THR A 23 0.81 2.74 -13.04
N ASP A 24 -0.37 2.47 -12.52
CA ASP A 24 -0.57 1.68 -11.29
C ASP A 24 -0.87 0.21 -11.59
N VAL A 25 -1.13 -0.11 -12.85
CA VAL A 25 -1.50 -1.45 -13.34
C VAL A 25 -0.41 -2.05 -14.21
N LYS A 26 -0.45 -3.37 -14.39
CA LYS A 26 0.42 -4.08 -15.31
C LYS A 26 0.00 -3.89 -16.77
N ASP A 27 -1.29 -4.02 -17.03
CA ASP A 27 -1.91 -3.80 -18.33
C ASP A 27 -2.72 -2.50 -18.33
N ALA A 28 -2.19 -1.46 -18.97
CA ALA A 28 -2.88 -0.17 -19.10
C ALA A 28 -4.22 -0.27 -19.85
N LYS A 29 -4.40 -1.28 -20.72
CA LYS A 29 -5.63 -1.45 -21.51
C LYS A 29 -6.84 -1.77 -20.62
N THR A 30 -6.64 -2.31 -19.42
CA THR A 30 -7.74 -2.56 -18.48
C THR A 30 -8.36 -1.26 -17.99
N VAL A 31 -7.53 -0.23 -17.74
CA VAL A 31 -8.00 1.10 -17.33
C VAL A 31 -8.77 1.77 -18.49
N ASP A 32 -8.25 1.66 -19.71
CA ASP A 32 -8.95 2.17 -20.91
C ASP A 32 -10.30 1.46 -21.13
N ALA A 33 -10.36 0.15 -20.92
CA ALA A 33 -11.59 -0.63 -21.04
C ALA A 33 -12.63 -0.24 -19.99
N LEU A 34 -12.20 -0.02 -18.74
CA LEU A 34 -13.07 0.50 -17.68
C LEU A 34 -13.61 1.89 -18.04
N ALA A 35 -12.75 2.81 -18.47
CA ALA A 35 -13.15 4.16 -18.87
C ALA A 35 -14.14 4.14 -20.05
N LYS A 36 -13.95 3.26 -21.03
CA LYS A 36 -14.90 3.07 -22.15
C LYS A 36 -16.25 2.55 -21.66
N THR A 37 -16.25 1.59 -20.74
CA THR A 37 -17.49 1.01 -20.19
C THR A 37 -18.28 2.04 -19.38
N LEU A 38 -17.60 2.88 -18.60
CA LEU A 38 -18.22 3.97 -17.84
C LEU A 38 -18.82 5.08 -18.71
N LYS A 39 -18.28 5.28 -19.92
CA LYS A 39 -18.79 6.26 -20.90
C LYS A 39 -19.99 5.76 -21.71
N ALA A 40 -20.42 4.52 -21.52
CA ALA A 40 -21.58 3.99 -22.22
C ALA A 40 -22.84 4.80 -21.84
N GLY A 41 -23.54 5.33 -22.84
CA GLY A 41 -24.73 6.15 -22.62
C GLY A 41 -25.85 5.34 -21.97
N THR A 42 -26.33 5.79 -20.81
CA THR A 42 -27.42 5.12 -20.09
C THR A 42 -28.75 5.34 -20.81
N PRO A 43 -29.63 4.32 -20.88
CA PRO A 43 -30.96 4.50 -21.42
C PRO A 43 -31.73 5.55 -20.63
N ARG A 44 -32.36 6.49 -21.35
CA ARG A 44 -33.19 7.52 -20.72
C ARG A 44 -34.51 6.90 -20.27
N TYR A 45 -34.87 7.13 -19.01
CA TYR A 45 -36.18 6.78 -18.48
C TYR A 45 -37.27 7.51 -19.26
N MET A 46 -38.32 6.79 -19.65
CA MET A 46 -39.55 7.39 -20.16
C MET A 46 -40.70 6.94 -19.27
N GLY A 47 -41.52 7.89 -18.82
CA GLY A 47 -42.73 7.58 -18.08
C GLY A 47 -43.68 6.71 -18.91
N CYS A 48 -44.48 5.89 -18.25
CA CYS A 48 -45.53 5.11 -18.90
C CYS A 48 -46.69 6.04 -19.28
N VAL A 49 -46.58 6.70 -20.43
CA VAL A 49 -47.71 7.38 -21.07
C VAL A 49 -48.03 6.60 -22.33
N ALA A 50 -49.16 5.90 -22.31
CA ALA A 50 -49.70 5.18 -23.45
C ALA A 50 -51.21 5.42 -23.51
N ASP A 51 -51.69 5.91 -24.65
CA ASP A 51 -53.10 6.24 -24.87
C ASP A 51 -53.95 5.01 -25.26
N ASP A 52 -53.28 3.91 -25.64
CA ASP A 52 -53.91 2.67 -26.07
C ASP A 52 -53.06 1.42 -25.75
N LYS A 53 -53.62 0.25 -26.05
CA LYS A 53 -52.97 -1.05 -25.83
C LYS A 53 -51.66 -1.19 -26.61
N ALA A 54 -51.60 -0.69 -27.85
CA ALA A 54 -50.41 -0.81 -28.68
C ALA A 54 -49.26 0.07 -28.13
N GLY A 55 -49.58 1.26 -27.62
CA GLY A 55 -48.66 2.12 -26.90
C GLY A 55 -48.13 1.47 -25.62
N LEU A 56 -48.98 0.72 -24.91
CA LEU A 56 -48.56 -0.04 -23.72
C LEU A 56 -47.60 -1.18 -24.08
N GLU A 57 -47.91 -1.97 -25.11
CA GLU A 57 -47.02 -3.05 -25.58
C GLU A 57 -45.67 -2.50 -26.07
N ALA A 58 -45.67 -1.37 -26.78
CA ALA A 58 -44.44 -0.68 -27.20
C ALA A 58 -43.62 -0.14 -26.01
N ALA A 59 -44.29 0.40 -24.98
CA ALA A 59 -43.63 0.84 -23.76
C ALA A 59 -43.00 -0.34 -23.00
N THR A 60 -43.71 -1.46 -22.88
CA THR A 60 -43.19 -2.69 -22.27
C THR A 60 -41.95 -3.20 -23.01
N ALA A 61 -42.00 -3.35 -24.34
CA ALA A 61 -40.84 -3.81 -25.12
C ALA A 61 -39.61 -2.90 -24.96
N LYS A 62 -39.83 -1.59 -24.85
CA LYS A 62 -38.77 -0.63 -24.59
C LYS A 62 -38.18 -0.79 -23.18
N LEU A 63 -39.02 -0.94 -22.16
CA LEU A 63 -38.59 -1.17 -20.78
C LEU A 63 -37.79 -2.47 -20.64
N ASP A 64 -38.20 -3.53 -21.35
CA ASP A 64 -37.46 -4.79 -21.40
C ASP A 64 -36.08 -4.59 -22.04
N GLY A 65 -36.02 -3.88 -23.17
CA GLY A 65 -34.74 -3.52 -23.79
C GLY A 65 -33.83 -2.68 -22.88
N GLN A 66 -34.38 -1.79 -22.06
CA GLN A 66 -33.62 -1.04 -21.06
C GLN A 66 -33.13 -1.94 -19.93
N ALA A 67 -33.98 -2.85 -19.44
CA ALA A 67 -33.60 -3.80 -18.41
C ALA A 67 -32.46 -4.71 -18.87
N ASP A 68 -32.53 -5.22 -20.10
CA ASP A 68 -31.48 -6.03 -20.73
C ASP A 68 -30.18 -5.23 -20.89
N TRP A 69 -30.28 -3.95 -21.29
CA TRP A 69 -29.13 -3.08 -21.37
C TRP A 69 -28.41 -2.95 -20.02
N TYR A 70 -29.14 -2.67 -18.93
CA TYR A 70 -28.55 -2.52 -17.59
C TYR A 70 -27.93 -3.82 -17.08
N GLN A 71 -28.58 -4.96 -17.34
CA GLN A 71 -28.04 -6.28 -17.02
C GLN A 71 -26.71 -6.53 -17.74
N ALA A 72 -26.67 -6.29 -19.06
CA ALA A 72 -25.46 -6.50 -19.86
C ALA A 72 -24.33 -5.54 -19.45
N HIS A 73 -24.64 -4.24 -19.29
CA HIS A 73 -23.65 -3.23 -18.93
C HIS A 73 -23.16 -3.37 -17.49
N GLY A 74 -24.03 -3.77 -16.55
CA GLY A 74 -23.60 -4.09 -15.18
C GLY A 74 -22.60 -5.24 -15.14
N LYS A 75 -22.82 -6.29 -15.93
CA LYS A 75 -21.88 -7.43 -16.06
C LYS A 75 -20.56 -6.99 -16.68
N SER A 76 -20.60 -6.23 -17.77
CA SER A 76 -19.40 -5.70 -18.43
C SER A 76 -18.59 -4.79 -17.51
N LEU A 77 -19.26 -3.88 -16.78
CA LEU A 77 -18.60 -2.98 -15.84
C LEU A 77 -17.95 -3.75 -14.68
N THR A 78 -18.65 -4.74 -14.13
CA THR A 78 -18.09 -5.61 -13.07
C THR A 78 -16.82 -6.32 -13.55
N LYS A 79 -16.84 -6.87 -14.78
CA LYS A 79 -15.66 -7.50 -15.39
C LYS A 79 -14.52 -6.50 -15.59
N ALA A 80 -14.81 -5.29 -16.06
CA ALA A 80 -13.80 -4.25 -16.28
C ALA A 80 -13.15 -3.79 -14.96
N VAL A 81 -13.94 -3.61 -13.90
CA VAL A 81 -13.44 -3.31 -12.55
C VAL A 81 -12.51 -4.42 -12.05
N ALA A 82 -12.96 -5.67 -12.12
CA ALA A 82 -12.16 -6.81 -11.68
C ALA A 82 -10.84 -6.95 -12.49
N ALA A 83 -10.87 -6.64 -13.79
CA ALA A 83 -9.68 -6.65 -14.63
C ALA A 83 -8.65 -5.60 -14.19
N VAL A 84 -9.09 -4.37 -13.87
CA VAL A 84 -8.21 -3.31 -13.36
C VAL A 84 -7.60 -3.69 -12.00
N GLU A 85 -8.44 -4.16 -11.07
CA GLU A 85 -7.98 -4.61 -9.75
C GLU A 85 -6.98 -5.77 -9.84
N SER A 86 -7.25 -6.76 -10.69
CA SER A 86 -6.32 -7.88 -10.92
C SER A 86 -5.02 -7.41 -11.55
N SER A 87 -5.08 -6.51 -12.54
CA SER A 87 -3.92 -5.95 -13.23
C SER A 87 -3.02 -5.13 -12.29
N LYS A 88 -3.61 -4.42 -11.33
CA LYS A 88 -2.90 -3.75 -10.23
C LYS A 88 -2.20 -4.78 -9.33
N LEU A 89 -2.90 -5.83 -8.94
CA LEU A 89 -2.34 -6.90 -8.12
C LEU A 89 -1.22 -7.66 -8.84
N ASP A 90 -1.35 -7.91 -10.14
CA ASP A 90 -0.31 -8.53 -10.96
C ASP A 90 0.97 -7.69 -10.97
N LYS A 91 0.85 -6.37 -11.06
CA LYS A 91 2.01 -5.48 -10.96
C LYS A 91 2.72 -5.60 -9.61
N THR A 92 1.96 -5.63 -8.51
CA THR A 92 2.50 -5.82 -7.16
C THR A 92 3.19 -7.19 -7.03
N VAL A 93 2.58 -8.24 -7.56
CA VAL A 93 3.15 -9.61 -7.57
C VAL A 93 4.43 -9.68 -8.39
N ASP A 94 4.50 -9.03 -9.55
CA ASP A 94 5.71 -8.98 -10.36
C ASP A 94 6.86 -8.25 -9.64
N ALA A 95 6.57 -7.10 -9.02
CA ALA A 95 7.55 -6.36 -8.23
C ALA A 95 8.07 -7.19 -7.05
N ALA A 96 7.18 -7.88 -6.34
CA ALA A 96 7.52 -8.78 -5.25
C ALA A 96 8.37 -9.98 -5.70
N ASN A 97 8.04 -10.58 -6.85
CA ASN A 97 8.85 -11.64 -7.45
C ASN A 97 10.26 -11.16 -7.82
N ALA A 98 10.38 -9.94 -8.35
CA ALA A 98 11.68 -9.35 -8.64
C ALA A 98 12.50 -9.16 -7.35
N LEU A 99 11.87 -8.67 -6.27
CA LEU A 99 12.49 -8.54 -4.96
C LEU A 99 12.91 -9.90 -4.37
N TYR A 100 12.04 -10.91 -4.46
CA TYR A 100 12.34 -12.25 -3.96
C TYR A 100 13.57 -12.85 -4.64
N LYS A 101 13.75 -12.62 -5.94
CA LYS A 101 14.93 -13.04 -6.70
C LYS A 101 16.17 -12.23 -6.33
N SER A 102 16.05 -10.90 -6.27
CA SER A 102 17.19 -10.01 -6.05
C SER A 102 17.76 -10.05 -4.63
N SER A 103 16.96 -10.52 -3.66
CA SER A 103 17.31 -10.68 -2.24
C SER A 103 17.99 -12.02 -1.91
N ASP A 104 18.15 -12.92 -2.89
CA ASP A 104 18.81 -14.20 -2.68
C ASP A 104 20.26 -14.02 -2.20
N GLY A 105 20.61 -14.66 -1.08
CA GLY A 105 21.92 -14.50 -0.42
C GLY A 105 22.19 -13.14 0.23
N LYS A 106 21.24 -12.18 0.16
CA LYS A 106 21.42 -10.82 0.70
C LYS A 106 20.63 -10.54 1.97
N VAL A 107 19.72 -11.42 2.36
CA VAL A 107 19.02 -11.35 3.64
C VAL A 107 19.81 -12.07 4.73
N ALA A 108 19.64 -11.64 5.98
CA ALA A 108 20.28 -12.29 7.12
C ALA A 108 19.61 -13.64 7.47
N ASP A 109 18.31 -13.77 7.24
CA ASP A 109 17.51 -14.94 7.58
C ASP A 109 16.65 -15.44 6.40
N GLY A 110 16.51 -16.76 6.26
CA GLY A 110 15.69 -17.37 5.21
C GLY A 110 14.18 -17.17 5.41
N LYS A 111 13.74 -17.01 6.68
CA LYS A 111 12.33 -16.86 7.06
C LYS A 111 11.68 -15.63 6.41
N THR A 112 12.41 -14.52 6.32
CA THR A 112 11.94 -13.28 5.69
C THR A 112 11.64 -13.48 4.20
N ARG A 113 12.45 -14.29 3.49
CA ARG A 113 12.18 -14.64 2.08
C ARG A 113 11.02 -15.63 1.95
N ASP A 114 10.90 -16.58 2.86
CA ASP A 114 9.79 -17.55 2.86
C ASP A 114 8.42 -16.88 3.06
N GLU A 115 8.35 -15.88 3.92
CA GLU A 115 7.13 -15.08 4.14
C GLU A 115 6.75 -14.31 2.87
N LEU A 116 7.72 -13.70 2.17
CA LEU A 116 7.48 -13.05 0.87
C LEU A 116 6.98 -14.07 -0.17
N ALA A 117 7.61 -15.24 -0.27
CA ALA A 117 7.18 -16.28 -1.19
C ALA A 117 5.75 -16.76 -0.92
N LYS A 118 5.36 -16.92 0.36
CA LYS A 118 3.98 -17.27 0.74
C LYS A 118 2.99 -16.17 0.38
N ALA A 119 3.32 -14.91 0.66
CA ALA A 119 2.46 -13.77 0.31
C ALA A 119 2.26 -13.63 -1.20
N ILE A 120 3.33 -13.82 -1.99
CA ILE A 120 3.27 -13.85 -3.46
C ILE A 120 2.33 -14.96 -3.95
N LYS A 121 2.48 -16.19 -3.43
CA LYS A 121 1.61 -17.33 -3.79
C LYS A 121 0.15 -17.07 -3.46
N ALA A 122 -0.12 -16.43 -2.32
CA ALA A 122 -1.47 -16.05 -1.91
C ALA A 122 -2.04 -14.87 -2.73
N ARG A 123 -1.19 -14.12 -3.44
CA ARG A 123 -1.52 -12.84 -4.09
C ARG A 123 -2.25 -11.88 -3.16
N ASP A 124 -1.83 -11.85 -1.89
CA ASP A 124 -2.36 -10.92 -0.89
C ASP A 124 -1.53 -9.63 -0.94
N ALA A 125 -2.13 -8.54 -1.42
CA ALA A 125 -1.44 -7.26 -1.61
C ALA A 125 -0.84 -6.72 -0.30
N ASP A 126 -1.56 -6.85 0.82
CA ASP A 126 -1.13 -6.32 2.12
C ASP A 126 -0.02 -7.18 2.71
N ALA A 127 -0.15 -8.51 2.62
CA ALA A 127 0.91 -9.43 3.02
C ALA A 127 2.17 -9.25 2.16
N ILE A 128 2.02 -9.03 0.85
CA ILE A 128 3.14 -8.73 -0.04
C ILE A 128 3.82 -7.43 0.38
N GLY A 129 3.06 -6.38 0.66
CA GLY A 129 3.60 -5.10 1.12
C GLY A 129 4.42 -5.25 2.41
N ARG A 130 3.87 -5.92 3.41
CA ARG A 130 4.56 -6.19 4.69
C ARG A 130 5.82 -7.03 4.51
N ALA A 131 5.73 -8.15 3.79
CA ALA A 131 6.86 -9.05 3.58
C ALA A 131 7.97 -8.40 2.72
N SER A 132 7.59 -7.59 1.72
CA SER A 132 8.57 -6.84 0.90
C SER A 132 9.34 -5.82 1.72
N ALA A 133 8.66 -5.11 2.63
CA ALA A 133 9.31 -4.18 3.55
C ALA A 133 10.29 -4.90 4.48
N ALA A 134 9.90 -6.06 5.02
CA ALA A 134 10.77 -6.88 5.86
C ALA A 134 12.02 -7.38 5.10
N VAL A 135 11.85 -7.86 3.86
CA VAL A 135 12.99 -8.26 3.00
C VAL A 135 13.94 -7.08 2.78
N ASN A 136 13.44 -5.91 2.41
CA ASN A 136 14.28 -4.72 2.20
C ASN A 136 15.02 -4.31 3.48
N ALA A 137 14.37 -4.36 4.63
CA ALA A 137 15.01 -4.08 5.92
C ALA A 137 16.13 -5.09 6.24
N SER A 138 15.88 -6.39 6.03
CA SER A 138 16.87 -7.45 6.25
C SER A 138 18.06 -7.32 5.29
N VAL A 139 17.82 -7.02 4.01
CA VAL A 139 18.88 -6.75 3.02
C VAL A 139 19.74 -5.57 3.45
N LYS A 140 19.11 -4.47 3.88
CA LYS A 140 19.84 -3.29 4.34
C LYS A 140 20.68 -3.61 5.58
N ALA A 141 20.10 -4.26 6.58
CA ALA A 141 20.79 -4.60 7.81
C ALA A 141 22.00 -5.51 7.55
N LYS A 142 21.86 -6.51 6.68
CA LYS A 142 22.99 -7.37 6.29
C LYS A 142 24.06 -6.57 5.52
N SER A 143 23.67 -5.70 4.59
CA SER A 143 24.62 -4.87 3.86
C SER A 143 25.40 -3.92 4.78
N ASP A 144 24.75 -3.31 5.76
CA ASP A 144 25.41 -2.44 6.74
C ASP A 144 26.40 -3.24 7.60
N ALA A 145 26.01 -4.43 8.05
CA ALA A 145 26.87 -5.32 8.84
C ALA A 145 28.09 -5.83 8.03
N ASP A 146 27.87 -6.22 6.77
CA ASP A 146 28.95 -6.67 5.89
C ASP A 146 29.93 -5.51 5.59
N ALA A 147 29.43 -4.28 5.44
CA ALA A 147 30.27 -3.09 5.26
C ALA A 147 31.11 -2.77 6.52
N GLN A 148 30.51 -2.86 7.71
CA GLN A 148 31.23 -2.67 8.96
C GLN A 148 32.31 -3.72 9.17
N ALA A 149 32.00 -5.00 8.91
CA ALA A 149 32.98 -6.08 9.00
C ALA A 149 34.16 -5.89 8.05
N GLN A 150 33.92 -5.36 6.84
CA GLN A 150 34.99 -5.02 5.90
C GLN A 150 35.87 -3.86 6.40
N ALA A 151 35.28 -2.82 6.99
CA ALA A 151 36.03 -1.69 7.55
C ALA A 151 36.91 -2.11 8.74
N ASP A 152 36.39 -2.98 9.61
CA ASP A 152 37.13 -3.53 10.75
C ASP A 152 38.28 -4.43 10.28
N ALA A 153 38.03 -5.27 9.25
CA ALA A 153 39.06 -6.11 8.66
C ALA A 153 40.20 -5.29 8.01
N GLN A 154 39.86 -4.20 7.31
CA GLN A 154 40.87 -3.29 6.74
C GLN A 154 41.69 -2.58 7.83
N THR A 155 41.04 -2.15 8.92
CA THR A 155 41.73 -1.52 10.06
C THR A 155 42.71 -2.49 10.72
N GLN A 156 42.30 -3.74 10.92
CA GLN A 156 43.17 -4.78 11.49
C GLN A 156 44.36 -5.11 10.57
N GLN A 157 44.14 -5.17 9.25
CA GLN A 157 45.22 -5.37 8.28
C GLN A 157 46.25 -4.23 8.31
N ALA A 158 45.80 -2.98 8.36
CA ALA A 158 46.69 -1.81 8.45
C ALA A 158 47.51 -1.80 9.75
N ALA A 159 46.90 -2.15 10.89
CA ALA A 159 47.59 -2.24 12.18
C ALA A 159 48.64 -3.37 12.23
N GLY A 160 48.36 -4.51 11.59
CA GLY A 160 49.31 -5.61 11.45
C GLY A 160 50.52 -5.25 10.58
N GLN A 161 50.30 -4.52 9.48
CA GLN A 161 51.38 -4.05 8.59
C GLN A 161 52.27 -2.99 9.25
N ALA A 162 51.71 -2.08 10.05
CA ALA A 162 52.49 -1.10 10.81
C ALA A 162 53.39 -1.77 11.89
N SER A 163 52.91 -2.86 12.50
CA SER A 163 53.67 -3.60 13.51
C SER A 163 54.83 -4.41 12.91
N ALA A 164 54.68 -4.92 11.68
CA ALA A 164 55.75 -5.62 10.96
C ALA A 164 56.82 -4.68 10.40
N GLY A 165 56.47 -3.45 10.02
CA GLY A 165 57.42 -2.43 9.55
C GLY A 165 58.30 -1.82 10.65
N GLY A 166 57.81 -1.76 11.90
CA GLY A 166 58.56 -1.23 13.04
C GLY A 166 59.68 -2.15 13.57
N GLN A 167 59.62 -3.45 13.26
CA GLN A 167 60.61 -4.43 13.73
C GLN A 167 61.88 -4.48 12.86
N ALA A 168 61.86 -3.87 11.67
CA ALA A 168 63.03 -3.76 10.80
C ALA A 168 63.88 -2.49 11.05
N ALA A 169 63.41 -1.52 11.85
CA ALA A 169 64.09 -0.26 12.13
C ALA A 169 64.72 -0.17 13.53
N GLY A 170 64.78 -1.28 14.29
CA GLY A 170 65.28 -1.31 15.67
C GLY A 170 66.67 -1.92 15.87
N GLY A 171 67.39 -2.26 14.80
CA GLY A 171 68.63 -3.03 14.89
C GLY A 171 69.86 -2.28 14.40
N GLN A 172 70.33 -1.26 15.12
CA GLN A 172 71.72 -0.76 15.10
C GLN A 172 71.90 0.44 16.04
N ALA A 173 72.22 0.21 17.31
CA ALA A 173 73.07 1.11 18.11
C ALA A 173 73.39 0.46 19.46
N TYR A 174 74.47 -0.31 19.51
CA TYR A 174 75.09 -0.76 20.74
C TYR A 174 76.15 0.28 21.17
N ALA A 175 76.04 0.72 22.42
CA ALA A 175 77.06 1.31 23.31
C ALA A 175 77.93 2.49 22.83
N ASN A 176 77.77 3.66 23.49
CA ASN A 176 78.90 4.30 24.19
C ASN A 176 78.41 5.27 25.29
N THR A 177 78.90 5.04 26.49
CA THR A 177 78.82 5.89 27.70
C THR A 177 79.52 7.25 27.53
N GLY A 178 78.92 8.32 28.07
CA GLY A 178 79.70 9.47 28.52
C GLY A 178 79.03 10.84 28.43
N TYR A 179 78.88 11.46 29.60
CA TYR A 179 79.20 12.88 29.85
C TYR A 179 78.17 13.99 29.51
N SER A 180 77.60 14.53 30.59
CA SER A 180 77.41 15.95 30.95
C SER A 180 77.24 17.02 29.85
N GLY A 181 76.18 17.83 30.01
CA GLY A 181 76.25 19.26 29.66
C GLY A 181 74.97 19.80 29.04
N GLY A 182 74.29 20.69 29.77
CA GLY A 182 73.19 21.49 29.24
C GLY A 182 73.65 22.48 28.17
N GLY A 183 72.71 22.98 27.37
CA GLY A 183 73.05 23.93 26.30
C GLY A 183 71.96 24.18 25.27
N TYR A 184 70.92 24.90 25.68
CA TYR A 184 70.13 25.88 24.93
C TYR A 184 70.15 25.94 23.37
N THR A 185 68.93 26.17 22.86
CA THR A 185 68.49 27.11 21.79
C THR A 185 68.13 26.59 20.39
N GLY A 186 66.89 26.92 19.99
CA GLY A 186 66.40 27.08 18.61
C GLY A 186 65.46 25.94 18.18
N GLY A 187 64.13 26.07 18.13
CA GLY A 187 63.31 27.22 17.74
C GLY A 187 62.64 26.89 16.41
N GLY A 188 61.35 26.53 16.43
CA GLY A 188 60.64 26.05 15.24
C GLY A 188 59.18 25.65 15.44
N TYR A 189 58.38 26.54 16.05
CA TYR A 189 56.96 26.85 15.80
C TYR A 189 56.16 25.85 14.91
N SER A 190 55.02 25.31 15.33
CA SER A 190 53.79 26.08 15.57
C SER A 190 52.82 25.42 16.56
N TYR A 191 52.30 26.31 17.40
CA TYR A 191 51.25 26.19 18.39
C TYR A 191 49.90 26.46 17.70
N SER A 192 48.84 25.71 18.04
CA SER A 192 47.55 26.25 18.53
C SER A 192 46.60 25.07 18.74
N ASN A 193 46.30 24.61 19.95
CA ASN A 193 45.58 25.24 21.07
C ASN A 193 44.08 24.93 21.06
N GLY A 194 43.60 24.57 22.25
CA GLY A 194 42.21 24.61 22.66
C GLY A 194 41.54 23.23 22.64
N GLY A 195 41.28 22.55 23.74
CA GLY A 195 41.29 22.95 25.14
C GLY A 195 40.29 22.05 25.87
N TYR A 196 40.74 21.50 27.00
CA TYR A 196 40.03 21.30 28.29
C TYR A 196 38.49 21.37 28.27
N SER A 197 37.70 20.56 28.97
CA SER A 197 37.88 19.57 30.03
C SER A 197 36.49 19.37 30.64
N GLY A 198 36.21 18.21 31.22
CA GLY A 198 35.23 18.10 32.30
C GLY A 198 33.99 17.26 31.97
N GLY A 199 33.92 16.08 32.57
CA GLY A 199 32.65 15.54 33.05
C GLY A 199 32.05 16.48 34.11
N TYR A 200 30.78 16.34 34.50
CA TYR A 200 30.30 15.28 35.38
C TYR A 200 28.79 15.01 35.21
N SER A 201 28.37 13.90 35.81
CA SER A 201 27.04 13.31 35.95
C SER A 201 25.96 14.16 36.64
N TYR A 202 24.70 13.80 36.33
CA TYR A 202 23.58 13.45 37.25
C TYR A 202 22.23 14.21 37.12
N SER A 203 21.16 13.40 37.16
CA SER A 203 19.74 13.63 37.50
C SER A 203 18.78 14.44 36.61
N GLY A 204 17.84 13.71 35.98
CA GLY A 204 16.43 13.65 36.42
C GLY A 204 15.48 14.83 36.17
N GLY A 205 14.49 14.61 35.28
CA GLY A 205 13.11 15.11 35.46
C GLY A 205 12.46 15.89 34.30
N GLY A 206 11.42 15.28 33.69
CA GLY A 206 10.17 16.01 33.39
C GLY A 206 9.79 16.32 31.93
N ALA A 207 8.76 15.59 31.43
CA ALA A 207 7.71 15.97 30.45
C ALA A 207 8.14 16.20 28.97
N THR A 208 7.46 15.74 27.91
CA THR A 208 6.09 15.28 27.68
C THR A 208 6.07 14.15 26.63
N ALA A 209 5.13 13.21 26.78
CA ALA A 209 4.86 12.15 25.81
C ALA A 209 4.08 12.67 24.59
N PRO A 210 4.39 12.23 23.36
CA PRO A 210 3.41 12.18 22.29
C PRO A 210 2.69 10.82 22.28
N SER A 211 1.39 10.88 22.53
CA SER A 211 0.45 9.77 22.52
C SER A 211 0.42 9.04 21.17
N THR A 212 0.59 7.72 21.19
CA THR A 212 0.05 6.83 20.15
C THR A 212 -1.11 6.04 20.77
N PRO A 213 -2.33 6.10 20.21
CA PRO A 213 -3.38 5.19 20.62
C PRO A 213 -3.22 3.89 19.83
N ASN A 214 -2.83 2.81 20.52
CA ASN A 214 -3.12 1.46 20.08
C ASN A 214 -4.31 0.90 20.88
N ASN A 215 -5.14 0.19 20.13
CA ASN A 215 -6.42 -0.44 20.46
C ASN A 215 -6.36 -1.51 21.57
N GLY A 216 -7.53 -1.77 22.14
CA GLY A 216 -7.90 -3.02 22.84
C GLY A 216 -8.79 -2.73 24.04
N GLY A 217 -9.95 -3.34 24.25
CA GLY A 217 -10.69 -4.48 23.70
C GLY A 217 -12.01 -4.54 24.52
N GLY A 218 -12.95 -5.46 24.38
CA GLY A 218 -13.10 -6.69 23.61
C GLY A 218 -14.61 -7.01 23.54
N ASN A 219 -15.05 -7.73 22.52
CA ASN A 219 -15.28 -9.19 22.55
C ASN A 219 -16.56 -9.64 23.25
N SER A 220 -17.48 -10.19 22.44
CA SER A 220 -18.35 -11.36 22.65
C SER A 220 -19.12 -11.50 21.32
N GLY A 221 -19.16 -12.60 20.57
CA GLY A 221 -19.05 -14.01 20.92
C GLY A 221 -20.35 -14.70 20.47
N SER A 222 -20.24 -15.68 19.55
CA SER A 222 -21.31 -16.56 19.02
C SER A 222 -22.23 -15.91 17.98
N GLY A 223 -22.70 -16.56 16.93
CA GLY A 223 -22.89 -17.98 16.61
C GLY A 223 -24.12 -18.03 15.69
N GLY A 224 -24.14 -18.89 14.68
CA GLY A 224 -25.15 -18.86 13.62
C GLY A 224 -26.59 -19.03 14.08
N GLY A 225 -27.54 -18.69 13.20
CA GLY A 225 -28.96 -19.00 13.45
C GLY A 225 -29.91 -18.09 12.70
N TYR A 226 -30.60 -18.71 11.75
CA TYR A 226 -31.81 -18.27 11.06
C TYR A 226 -32.90 -17.92 12.08
N THR A 227 -33.45 -16.71 12.05
CA THR A 227 -34.82 -16.45 12.56
C THR A 227 -35.51 -15.31 11.80
N THR A 228 -36.73 -15.66 11.44
CA THR A 228 -37.88 -14.93 10.93
C THR A 228 -38.46 -13.82 11.83
N TRP A 229 -39.11 -12.84 11.16
CA TRP A 229 -40.23 -11.93 11.54
C TRP A 229 -40.07 -10.93 12.71
N GLY A 230 -40.37 -9.65 12.43
CA GLY A 230 -40.77 -8.66 13.46
C GLY A 230 -40.41 -7.20 13.14
N ASP A 231 -41.34 -6.50 12.47
CA ASP A 231 -41.60 -5.05 12.46
C ASP A 231 -40.46 -4.07 12.78
N ALA A 232 -40.00 -3.38 11.72
CA ALA A 232 -39.43 -2.04 11.82
C ALA A 232 -39.97 -1.20 10.66
N GLU A 233 -40.69 -0.13 11.01
CA GLU A 233 -41.27 0.86 10.11
C GLU A 233 -40.22 1.41 9.13
N ILE A 234 -40.46 1.22 7.82
CA ILE A 234 -39.77 1.95 6.76
C ILE A 234 -40.74 3.03 6.27
N GLU A 235 -40.62 4.22 6.84
CA GLU A 235 -41.06 5.44 6.17
C GLU A 235 -40.16 5.70 4.96
N ASN A 236 -40.80 6.13 3.87
CA ASN A 236 -40.28 6.53 2.55
C ASN A 236 -39.98 5.41 1.54
N GLY A 237 -40.92 5.26 0.60
CA GLY A 237 -40.57 5.04 -0.82
C GLY A 237 -41.02 3.72 -1.46
N GLY A 238 -42.12 3.12 -1.04
CA GLY A 238 -42.72 1.99 -1.76
C GLY A 238 -43.51 2.44 -3.00
N ILE A 239 -42.96 2.26 -4.21
CA ILE A 239 -43.73 2.38 -5.46
C ILE A 239 -44.60 1.12 -5.59
N GLY A 240 -45.80 1.17 -5.04
CA GLY A 240 -46.85 0.17 -5.25
C GLY A 240 -47.88 0.69 -6.26
N CYS A 241 -47.93 0.12 -7.48
CA CYS A 241 -49.08 0.29 -8.35
C CYS A 241 -50.23 -0.58 -7.83
N THR A 242 -51.22 0.03 -7.17
CA THR A 242 -52.50 -0.64 -6.93
C THR A 242 -53.39 -0.49 -8.15
N THR A 243 -53.95 -1.60 -8.62
CA THR A 243 -54.86 -1.63 -9.76
C THR A 243 -56.27 -1.27 -9.29
N SER A 244 -56.79 -0.12 -9.71
CA SER A 244 -58.22 0.18 -9.65
C SER A 244 -58.73 0.68 -11.01
N LYS A 245 -59.99 0.38 -11.30
CA LYS A 245 -60.54 0.21 -12.65
C LYS A 245 -60.91 1.49 -13.41
N ASP A 246 -60.68 2.68 -12.88
CA ASP A 246 -61.03 3.92 -13.56
C ASP A 246 -59.96 5.00 -13.30
N LYS A 247 -59.14 5.27 -14.34
CA LYS A 247 -58.04 6.25 -14.47
C LYS A 247 -56.78 6.05 -13.60
N PRO A 248 -55.62 5.72 -14.20
CA PRO A 248 -54.33 5.81 -13.52
C PRO A 248 -53.79 7.24 -13.58
N GLU A 249 -53.80 7.96 -12.47
CA GLU A 249 -52.97 9.16 -12.27
C GLU A 249 -51.73 8.77 -11.45
N CYS A 250 -50.56 8.76 -12.08
CA CYS A 250 -49.27 8.65 -11.39
C CYS A 250 -48.69 10.05 -11.16
N SER A 251 -49.09 10.70 -10.08
CA SER A 251 -48.47 11.96 -9.63
C SER A 251 -47.19 11.63 -8.85
N GLY A 252 -46.04 11.98 -9.43
CA GLY A 252 -44.74 11.79 -8.78
C GLY A 252 -43.58 12.11 -9.72
N GLY A 253 -43.45 13.38 -10.11
CA GLY A 253 -42.24 13.86 -10.77
C GLY A 253 -41.07 13.85 -9.79
N ILE A 254 -39.99 13.13 -10.14
CA ILE A 254 -38.69 13.30 -9.49
C ILE A 254 -37.93 14.33 -10.30
N GLU A 255 -37.81 15.54 -9.75
CA GLU A 255 -36.88 16.57 -10.22
C GLU A 255 -35.45 16.09 -10.00
N TRP A 256 -34.65 16.04 -11.07
CA TRP A 256 -33.20 15.84 -11.00
C TRP A 256 -32.56 17.21 -11.18
N TRP A 257 -31.86 17.68 -10.15
CA TRP A 257 -31.11 18.94 -10.16
C TRP A 257 -29.82 18.81 -10.98
N ASP A 258 -29.45 19.90 -11.65
CA ASP A 258 -28.21 20.13 -12.41
C ASP A 258 -26.91 19.78 -11.66
#